data_AF-A0A6H1ZQQ5-F1
#
_entry.id   AF-A0A6H1ZQQ5-F1
#
_cell.length_a   1.000
_cell.length_b   1.000
_cell.length_c   1.000
_cell.angle_alpha   90.00
_cell.angle_beta   90.00
_cell.angle_gamma   90.00
#
_symmetry.space_group_name_H-M   'P 1'
#
loop_
_entity.id
_entity.type
_entity.pdbx_description
1 polymer ?
#
loop_
_entity_poly.entity_id
_entity_poly.type
_entity_poly.pdbx_seq_one_letter_code
_entity_poly.pdbx_strand_id
1 'polypeptide(L)'
;VQHGVTNALLMLQEIAGTKADGKIGPATRAAVNGCDVEYLCARYGLRRARFYARIIIKNITQGRFLEGWHNRLVSLTSAAWEIQ
;
A
#
# COMPACT_ATOMS: atom_id res chain seq x y z
N VAL A 1 4.16 -11.65 1.16
CA VAL A 1 3.91 -10.20 0.89
C VAL A 1 5.04 -9.66 0.01
N GLN A 2 4.76 -8.93 -1.08
CA GLN A 2 5.72 -8.68 -2.16
C GLN A 2 6.59 -7.42 -2.02
N HIS A 3 6.20 -6.49 -1.17
CA HIS A 3 6.93 -5.22 -0.96
C HIS A 3 7.75 -5.24 0.34
N GLY A 4 7.77 -6.34 1.07
CA GLY A 4 8.29 -6.36 2.44
C GLY A 4 7.51 -5.42 3.37
N VAL A 5 7.79 -5.49 4.66
CA VAL A 5 7.13 -4.64 5.66
C VAL A 5 7.57 -3.19 5.49
N THR A 6 8.86 -2.93 5.31
CA THR A 6 9.42 -1.57 5.23
C THR A 6 8.78 -0.73 4.12
N ASN A 7 8.68 -1.24 2.87
CA ASN A 7 8.05 -0.44 1.81
C ASN A 7 6.54 -0.25 2.06
N ALA A 8 5.87 -1.18 2.74
CA ALA A 8 4.46 -1.01 3.13
C ALA A 8 4.31 0.19 4.08
N LEU A 9 5.18 0.28 5.09
CA LEU A 9 5.17 1.38 6.06
C LEU A 9 5.50 2.72 5.39
N LEU A 10 6.50 2.74 4.51
CA LEU A 10 6.85 3.94 3.74
C LEU A 10 5.69 4.41 2.85
N MET A 11 5.04 3.49 2.14
CA MET A 11 3.86 3.82 1.32
C MET A 11 2.71 4.39 2.15
N LEU A 12 2.46 3.83 3.33
CA LEU A 12 1.42 4.33 4.24
C LEU A 12 1.76 5.75 4.73
N GLN A 13 3.01 5.96 5.18
CA GLN A 13 3.47 7.26 5.66
C GLN A 13 3.42 8.35 4.59
N GLU A 14 3.83 8.01 3.35
CA GLU A 14 3.73 8.89 2.17
C GLU A 14 2.29 9.38 1.95
N ILE A 15 1.30 8.49 2.09
CA ILE A 15 -0.10 8.82 1.83
C ILE A 15 -0.75 9.55 3.00
N ALA A 16 -0.43 9.15 4.23
CA ALA A 16 -0.90 9.79 5.45
C ALA A 16 -0.24 11.18 5.69
N GLY A 17 0.66 11.63 4.81
CA GLY A 17 1.30 12.93 4.90
C GLY A 17 2.34 13.04 6.03
N THR A 18 2.91 11.90 6.46
CA THR A 18 3.96 11.88 7.49
C THR A 18 5.33 11.62 6.89
N LYS A 19 6.38 11.88 7.67
CA LYS A 19 7.74 11.54 7.25
C LYS A 19 7.86 10.04 7.00
N ALA A 20 8.20 9.66 5.78
CA ALA A 20 8.39 8.27 5.37
C ALA A 20 9.74 7.73 5.87
N ASP A 21 9.82 7.39 7.16
CA ASP A 21 11.01 6.84 7.83
C ASP A 21 10.91 5.33 8.12
N GLY A 22 9.77 4.72 7.80
CA GLY A 22 9.48 3.30 8.02
C GLY A 22 9.17 2.95 9.47
N LYS A 23 9.00 3.93 10.37
CA LYS A 23 8.72 3.72 11.80
C LYS A 23 7.34 4.24 12.16
N ILE A 24 6.46 3.36 12.62
CA ILE A 24 5.09 3.74 13.02
C ILE A 24 5.08 4.25 14.47
N GLY A 25 5.39 5.54 14.62
CA GLY A 25 5.29 6.27 15.89
C GLY A 25 3.89 6.86 16.16
N PRO A 26 3.71 7.57 17.29
CA PRO A 26 2.47 8.26 17.63
C PRO A 26 2.00 9.23 16.54
N ALA A 27 2.93 9.96 15.90
CA ALA A 27 2.61 10.91 14.83
C ALA A 27 2.00 10.22 13.60
N THR A 28 2.58 9.10 13.15
CA THR A 28 2.02 8.33 12.03
C THR A 28 0.65 7.75 12.37
N ARG A 29 0.45 7.24 13.59
CA ARG A 29 -0.86 6.75 14.03
C ARG A 29 -1.91 7.85 14.05
N ALA A 30 -1.58 9.02 14.60
CA ALA A 30 -2.49 10.16 14.63
C ALA A 30 -2.87 10.62 13.22
N ALA A 31 -1.88 10.71 12.30
CA ALA A 31 -2.13 11.09 10.92
C ALA A 31 -3.00 10.08 10.16
N VAL A 32 -2.73 8.78 10.32
CA VAL A 32 -3.54 7.70 9.72
C VAL A 32 -4.98 7.75 10.24
N ASN A 33 -5.17 7.87 11.55
CA ASN A 33 -6.50 7.92 12.16
C ASN A 33 -7.26 9.22 11.85
N GLY A 34 -6.55 10.29 11.49
CA GLY A 34 -7.15 11.55 11.05
C GLY A 34 -7.44 11.64 9.56
N CYS A 35 -7.00 10.65 8.77
CA CYS A 35 -7.32 10.58 7.33
C CYS A 35 -8.73 10.05 7.11
N ASP A 36 -9.35 10.51 6.02
CA ASP A 36 -10.52 9.84 5.46
C ASP A 36 -10.15 8.40 5.06
N VAL A 37 -10.95 7.43 5.54
CA VAL A 37 -10.63 6.01 5.43
C VAL A 37 -10.71 5.54 3.97
N GLU A 38 -11.70 6.00 3.23
CA GLU A 38 -11.90 5.65 1.82
C GLU A 38 -10.73 6.16 0.97
N TYR A 39 -10.36 7.42 1.16
CA TYR A 39 -9.19 8.04 0.52
C TYR A 39 -7.92 7.26 0.86
N LEU A 40 -7.68 6.96 2.14
CA LEU A 40 -6.47 6.27 2.57
C LEU A 40 -6.37 4.87 1.94
N CYS A 41 -7.45 4.08 1.99
CA CYS A 41 -7.54 2.75 1.40
C CYS A 41 -7.33 2.77 -0.12
N ALA A 42 -8.03 3.67 -0.84
CA ALA A 42 -7.93 3.78 -2.28
C ALA A 42 -6.51 4.19 -2.73
N ARG A 43 -5.92 5.19 -2.07
CA ARG A 43 -4.57 5.68 -2.40
C ARG A 43 -3.50 4.65 -2.06
N TYR A 44 -3.67 3.91 -0.96
CA TYR A 44 -2.75 2.84 -0.58
C TYR A 44 -2.78 1.69 -1.58
N GLY A 45 -3.97 1.29 -2.02
CA GLY A 45 -4.15 0.30 -3.09
C GLY A 45 -3.44 0.72 -4.38
N LEU A 46 -3.70 1.95 -4.86
CA LEU A 46 -3.07 2.50 -6.06
C LEU A 46 -1.54 2.57 -5.95
N ARG A 47 -1.02 2.98 -4.79
CA ARG A 47 0.41 3.08 -4.54
C ARG A 47 1.12 1.72 -4.59
N ARG A 48 0.44 0.66 -4.14
CA ARG A 48 0.92 -0.74 -4.26
C ARG A 48 0.86 -1.25 -5.70
N ALA A 49 -0.20 -0.95 -6.45
CA ALA A 49 -0.28 -1.31 -7.87
C ALA A 49 0.86 -0.67 -8.68
N ARG A 50 1.16 0.61 -8.43
CA ARG A 50 2.32 1.31 -9.01
C ARG A 50 3.66 0.68 -8.61
N PHE A 51 3.78 0.15 -7.40
CA PHE A 51 4.97 -0.57 -6.97
C PHE A 51 5.18 -1.87 -7.77
N TYR A 52 4.11 -2.61 -8.07
CA TYR A 52 4.18 -3.79 -8.94
C TYR A 52 4.63 -3.44 -10.36
N ALA A 53 4.08 -2.36 -10.93
CA ALA A 53 4.53 -1.87 -12.24
C ALA A 53 6.03 -1.55 -12.25
N ARG A 54 6.56 -0.92 -11.19
CA ARG A 54 8.00 -0.64 -11.06
C ARG A 54 8.85 -1.90 -10.95
N ILE A 55 8.36 -2.96 -10.31
CA ILE A 55 9.06 -4.26 -10.28
C ILE A 55 9.15 -4.84 -11.69
N ILE A 56 8.05 -4.81 -12.45
CA ILE A 56 8.01 -5.36 -13.81
C ILE A 56 8.91 -4.57 -14.76
N ILE A 57 8.90 -3.23 -14.67
CA ILE A 57 9.81 -2.38 -15.45
C ILE A 57 11.27 -2.74 -15.19
N LYS A 58 11.64 -3.06 -13.93
CA LYS A 58 13.01 -3.49 -13.58
C LYS A 58 13.32 -4.91 -14.02
N ASN A 59 12.34 -5.81 -14.03
CA ASN A 59 12.50 -7.19 -14.47
C ASN A 59 11.20 -7.72 -15.08
N ILE A 60 11.15 -7.75 -16.41
CA ILE A 60 9.95 -8.11 -17.16
C ILE A 60 9.44 -9.53 -16.87
N THR A 61 10.34 -10.46 -16.47
CA THR A 61 9.97 -11.84 -16.13
C THR A 61 9.02 -11.94 -14.94
N GLN A 62 8.97 -10.90 -14.11
CA GLN A 62 8.05 -10.80 -12.98
C GLN A 62 6.60 -10.59 -13.41
N GLY A 63 6.35 -10.20 -14.67
CA GLY A 63 5.00 -10.00 -15.21
C GLY A 63 4.09 -11.22 -15.07
N ARG A 64 4.64 -12.44 -15.06
CA ARG A 64 3.90 -13.69 -14.83
C ARG A 64 3.13 -13.74 -13.50
N PHE A 65 3.51 -12.92 -12.52
CA PHE A 65 2.89 -12.89 -11.19
C PHE A 65 1.87 -11.76 -11.01
N LEU A 66 1.69 -10.91 -12.04
CA LEU A 66 0.91 -9.67 -11.95
C LEU A 66 -0.53 -9.91 -11.51
N GLU A 67 -1.20 -10.90 -12.11
CA GLU A 67 -2.58 -11.28 -11.80
C GLU A 67 -2.72 -11.70 -10.33
N GLY A 68 -1.85 -12.61 -9.88
CA GLY A 68 -1.84 -13.03 -8.48
C GLY A 68 -1.54 -11.90 -7.50
N TRP A 69 -0.78 -10.88 -7.89
CA TRP A 69 -0.55 -9.71 -7.04
C TRP A 69 -1.79 -8.82 -6.96
N HIS A 70 -2.51 -8.63 -8.06
CA HIS A 70 -3.75 -7.87 -8.09
C HIS A 70 -4.88 -8.60 -7.34
N ASN A 71 -4.99 -9.92 -7.43
CA ASN A 71 -5.98 -10.69 -6.66
C ASN A 71 -5.81 -10.50 -5.14
N ARG A 72 -4.56 -10.42 -4.66
CA ARG A 72 -4.27 -10.10 -3.25
C ARG A 72 -4.58 -8.65 -2.89
N LEU A 73 -4.49 -7.73 -3.85
CA LEU A 73 -4.86 -6.34 -3.65
C LEU A 73 -6.38 -6.18 -3.54
N VAL A 74 -7.12 -6.85 -4.44
CA VAL A 74 -8.59 -6.91 -4.41
C VAL A 74 -9.06 -7.49 -3.08
N SER A 75 -8.54 -8.66 -2.68
CA SER A 75 -8.91 -9.28 -1.40
C SER A 75 -8.67 -8.36 -0.20
N LEU A 76 -7.57 -7.58 -0.20
CA LEU A 76 -7.32 -6.60 0.85
C LEU A 76 -8.32 -5.43 0.81
N THR A 77 -8.60 -4.89 -0.37
CA THR A 77 -9.54 -3.78 -0.51
C THR A 77 -10.96 -4.18 -0.15
N SER A 78 -11.41 -5.38 -0.52
CA SER A 78 -12.70 -5.93 -0.10
C SER A 78 -12.77 -6.07 1.43
N ALA A 79 -11.74 -6.66 2.06
CA ALA A 79 -11.70 -6.78 3.51
C ALA A 79 -11.69 -5.43 4.22
N ALA A 80 -11.02 -4.41 3.66
CA ALA A 80 -11.03 -3.05 4.20
C ALA A 80 -12.40 -2.39 4.09
N TRP A 81 -13.15 -2.66 3.03
CA TRP A 81 -14.50 -2.17 2.83
C TRP A 81 -15.51 -2.82 3.79
N GLU A 82 -15.34 -4.11 4.10
CA GLU A 82 -16.23 -4.86 5.00
C GLU A 82 -16.16 -4.40 6.47
N ILE A 83 -15.07 -3.74 6.87
CA ILE A 83 -14.83 -3.30 8.26
C ILE A 83 -15.01 -1.79 8.46
N GLN A 84 -15.31 -1.04 7.39
CA GLN A 84 -15.70 0.38 7.47
C GLN A 84 -17.14 0.53 7.95
#